data_AF-A0A831JQM6-F1
#
_entry.id   AF-A0A831JQM6-F1
#
_cell.length_a   1.000
_cell.length_b   1.000
_cell.length_c   1.000
_cell.angle_alpha   90.00
_cell.angle_beta   90.00
_cell.angle_gamma   90.00
#
_symmetry.space_group_name_H-M   'P 1'
#
loop_
_entity.id
_entity.type
_entity.pdbx_description
1 polymer ?
#
loop_
_entity_poly.entity_id
_entity_poly.type
_entity_poly.pdbx_seq_one_letter_code
_entity_poly.pdbx_strand_id
1 'polypeptide(L)'
;MPRMRLLQTMQTNNPKPIGDEIMYIFVYGTLRYGHERHNVLENARFVGYGFIKGFKLYDLGPYPAIAKENGTVYGEVYEISPETLKTIDWIEGHPTLYKRITVTAYFDESQEHKLENVYTYLYNQPIENAKPIPDGEYSKAKKKPIILNYFAYGSNMSPRRLKERGIKPIKTVKATLNNYRLVFNKKASIGKHCYANIEEAPGEKVYGTLYTITLKQLEKLDGHEGYPNHYTRKTVKVHDQKQKPYFAQTYTATHPLEKKENQQNST
;
A
#
# COMPACT_ATOMS: atom_id res chain seq x y z
N MET A 1 31.64 8.77 -67.79
CA MET A 1 30.36 8.96 -67.08
C MET A 1 29.45 7.77 -67.36
N PRO A 2 28.43 7.46 -66.54
CA PRO A 2 28.13 7.94 -65.19
C PRO A 2 28.74 6.95 -64.16
N ARG A 3 28.29 6.70 -62.90
CA ARG A 3 27.33 7.35 -61.97
C ARG A 3 27.80 7.06 -60.53
N MET A 4 27.82 8.04 -59.62
CA MET A 4 27.98 7.79 -58.17
C MET A 4 26.71 7.11 -57.61
N ARG A 5 26.86 6.10 -56.76
CA ARG A 5 25.80 5.67 -55.83
C ARG A 5 26.13 6.19 -54.43
N LEU A 6 25.28 7.09 -53.94
CA LEU A 6 25.33 7.58 -52.56
C LEU A 6 24.89 6.45 -51.62
N LEU A 7 25.72 6.11 -50.63
CA LEU A 7 25.29 5.23 -49.53
C LEU A 7 24.39 6.02 -48.59
N GLN A 8 23.07 5.87 -48.74
CA GLN A 8 22.13 6.30 -47.70
C GLN A 8 22.29 5.38 -46.49
N THR A 9 22.99 5.85 -45.48
CA THR A 9 22.99 5.24 -44.14
C THR A 9 21.57 5.28 -43.61
N MET A 10 20.94 4.11 -43.45
CA MET A 10 19.65 4.01 -42.77
C MET A 10 19.83 4.44 -41.31
N GLN A 11 19.33 5.62 -40.97
CA GLN A 11 19.15 6.01 -39.58
C GLN A 11 18.12 5.05 -38.98
N THR A 12 18.59 4.16 -38.12
CA THR A 12 17.73 3.35 -37.27
C THR A 12 17.03 4.29 -36.30
N ASN A 13 15.81 4.69 -36.65
CA ASN A 13 14.89 5.38 -35.75
C ASN A 13 14.50 4.42 -34.62
N ASN A 14 15.41 4.21 -33.66
CA ASN A 14 15.04 3.69 -32.35
C ASN A 14 14.05 4.69 -31.75
N PRO A 15 12.78 4.31 -31.51
CA PRO A 15 11.88 5.18 -30.78
C PRO A 15 12.49 5.45 -29.40
N LYS A 16 12.51 6.74 -29.01
CA LYS A 16 12.78 7.10 -27.61
C LYS A 16 11.81 6.31 -26.71
N PRO A 17 12.22 5.93 -25.48
CA PRO A 17 11.33 5.24 -24.56
C PRO A 17 10.01 6.02 -24.43
N ILE A 18 8.92 5.38 -24.86
CA ILE A 18 7.57 5.84 -24.56
C ILE A 18 7.42 5.65 -23.05
N GLY A 19 6.94 6.68 -22.34
CA GLY A 19 7.26 6.90 -20.92
C GLY A 19 6.99 5.71 -19.99
N ASP A 20 7.87 5.55 -18.99
CA ASP A 20 7.91 4.47 -18.00
C ASP A 20 6.53 3.88 -17.67
N GLU A 21 6.22 2.71 -18.23
CA GLU A 21 4.96 2.02 -17.99
C GLU A 21 4.87 1.58 -16.53
N ILE A 22 3.98 2.24 -15.76
CA ILE A 22 3.86 2.00 -14.32
C ILE A 22 3.16 0.65 -14.11
N MET A 23 3.96 -0.36 -13.75
CA MET A 23 3.44 -1.69 -13.40
C MET A 23 3.37 -1.90 -11.91
N TYR A 24 2.32 -2.60 -11.48
CA TYR A 24 2.12 -3.01 -10.10
C TYR A 24 2.11 -4.54 -9.98
N ILE A 25 2.64 -5.06 -8.88
CA ILE A 25 2.54 -6.46 -8.51
C ILE A 25 1.96 -6.60 -7.10
N PHE A 26 1.03 -7.54 -6.93
CA PHE A 26 0.51 -8.02 -5.65
C PHE A 26 1.22 -9.33 -5.29
N VAL A 27 2.00 -9.30 -4.22
CA VAL A 27 2.70 -10.48 -3.69
C VAL A 27 2.05 -10.95 -2.39
N TYR A 28 1.69 -12.23 -2.34
CA TYR A 28 1.05 -12.88 -1.19
C TYR A 28 1.99 -13.85 -0.45
N GLY A 29 3.17 -14.14 -1.00
CA GLY A 29 4.05 -15.24 -0.57
C GLY A 29 5.48 -14.84 -0.22
N THR A 30 6.44 -15.64 -0.66
CA THR A 30 7.87 -15.56 -0.29
C THR A 30 8.60 -14.28 -0.72
N LEU A 31 7.99 -13.47 -1.59
CA LEU A 31 8.46 -12.14 -2.00
C LEU A 31 8.08 -11.02 -1.01
N ARG A 32 7.16 -11.28 -0.07
CA ARG A 32 6.70 -10.30 0.93
C ARG A 32 7.80 -9.90 1.91
N TYR A 33 7.65 -8.73 2.53
CA TYR A 33 8.64 -8.20 3.46
C TYR A 33 8.98 -9.18 4.60
N GLY A 34 10.27 -9.46 4.78
CA GLY A 34 10.79 -10.41 5.78
C GLY A 34 10.71 -11.90 5.38
N HIS A 35 10.21 -12.23 4.20
CA HIS A 35 10.31 -13.56 3.60
C HIS A 35 11.56 -13.70 2.72
N GLU A 36 11.85 -14.93 2.32
CA GLU A 36 13.14 -15.41 1.84
C GLU A 36 13.57 -14.81 0.49
N ARG A 37 12.59 -14.37 -0.33
CA ARG A 37 12.84 -13.81 -1.68
C ARG A 37 12.63 -12.30 -1.73
N HIS A 38 12.43 -11.62 -0.59
CA HIS A 38 12.09 -10.21 -0.54
C HIS A 38 13.13 -9.26 -1.19
N ASN A 39 14.41 -9.66 -1.24
CA ASN A 39 15.49 -8.83 -1.79
C ASN A 39 15.21 -8.37 -3.24
N VAL A 40 14.43 -9.12 -4.01
CA VAL A 40 13.99 -8.76 -5.38
C VAL A 40 13.13 -7.48 -5.41
N LEU A 41 12.47 -7.17 -4.29
CA LEU A 41 11.58 -6.02 -4.09
C LEU A 41 12.13 -4.99 -3.08
N GLU A 42 13.36 -5.14 -2.57
CA GLU A 42 13.91 -4.28 -1.52
C GLU A 42 13.91 -2.78 -1.90
N ASN A 43 14.17 -2.49 -3.18
CA ASN A 43 14.23 -1.16 -3.76
C ASN A 43 12.89 -0.73 -4.41
N ALA A 44 11.93 -1.66 -4.53
CA ALA A 44 10.63 -1.39 -5.13
C ALA A 44 9.79 -0.44 -4.25
N ARG A 45 8.89 0.33 -4.86
CA ARG A 45 8.04 1.26 -4.10
C ARG A 45 6.84 0.50 -3.54
N PHE A 46 6.88 0.19 -2.24
CA PHE A 46 5.73 -0.36 -1.51
C PHE A 46 4.55 0.63 -1.54
N VAL A 47 3.49 0.27 -2.25
CA VAL A 47 2.29 1.09 -2.49
C VAL A 47 1.31 0.98 -1.32
N GLY A 48 1.14 -0.22 -0.78
CA GLY A 48 0.27 -0.47 0.36
C GLY A 48 0.09 -1.97 0.64
N TYR A 49 -0.41 -2.25 1.84
CA TYR A 49 -0.95 -3.56 2.22
C TYR A 49 -2.41 -3.62 1.80
N GLY A 50 -2.82 -4.74 1.20
CA GLY A 50 -4.14 -4.89 0.63
C GLY A 50 -4.51 -6.35 0.42
N PHE A 51 -5.56 -6.59 -0.35
CA PHE A 51 -6.09 -7.92 -0.61
C PHE A 51 -6.67 -8.07 -2.02
N ILE A 52 -6.80 -9.33 -2.44
CA ILE A 52 -7.49 -9.75 -3.67
C ILE A 52 -8.62 -10.71 -3.31
N LYS A 53 -9.70 -10.72 -4.10
CA LYS A 53 -10.91 -11.54 -3.89
C LYS A 53 -11.05 -12.60 -4.98
N GLY A 54 -11.76 -13.68 -4.69
CA GLY A 54 -11.97 -14.79 -5.62
C GLY A 54 -10.78 -15.75 -5.71
N PHE A 55 -9.93 -15.76 -4.67
CA PHE A 55 -8.84 -16.71 -4.51
C PHE A 55 -8.81 -17.28 -3.09
N LYS A 56 -8.40 -18.54 -2.95
CA LYS A 56 -7.95 -19.11 -1.67
C LYS A 56 -6.43 -19.26 -1.66
N LEU A 57 -5.86 -19.12 -0.47
CA LEU A 57 -4.43 -19.28 -0.20
C LEU A 57 -4.16 -20.67 0.39
N TYR A 58 -3.06 -21.29 -0.03
CA TYR A 58 -2.61 -22.61 0.38
C TYR A 58 -1.12 -22.60 0.75
N ASP A 59 -0.74 -23.42 1.72
CA ASP A 59 0.64 -23.71 2.10
C ASP A 59 1.11 -24.99 1.38
N LEU A 60 2.11 -24.87 0.51
CA LEU A 60 2.78 -26.02 -0.14
C LEU A 60 4.04 -26.46 0.62
N GLY A 61 4.36 -25.81 1.75
CA GLY A 61 5.58 -26.03 2.54
C GLY A 61 6.57 -24.88 2.38
N PRO A 62 7.50 -24.93 1.40
CA PRO A 62 8.52 -23.89 1.19
C PRO A 62 7.98 -22.62 0.51
N TYR A 63 6.80 -22.67 -0.11
CA TYR A 63 6.14 -21.54 -0.76
C TYR A 63 4.61 -21.69 -0.73
N PRO A 64 3.83 -20.62 -0.88
CA PRO A 64 2.37 -20.69 -0.94
C PRO A 64 1.84 -20.72 -2.38
N ALA A 65 0.61 -21.19 -2.53
CA ALA A 65 -0.15 -21.11 -3.76
C ALA A 65 -1.46 -20.35 -3.57
N ILE A 66 -1.91 -19.63 -4.61
CA ILE A 66 -3.31 -19.25 -4.74
C ILE A 66 -3.99 -20.06 -5.83
N ALA A 67 -5.27 -20.38 -5.63
CA ALA A 67 -6.16 -20.98 -6.62
C ALA A 67 -7.46 -20.17 -6.74
N LYS A 68 -8.14 -20.25 -7.89
CA LYS A 68 -9.39 -19.54 -8.18
C LYS A 68 -10.57 -20.19 -7.46
N GLU A 69 -10.87 -19.71 -6.27
CA GLU A 69 -11.93 -20.19 -5.39
C GLU A 69 -12.46 -19.03 -4.55
N ASN A 70 -13.72 -19.10 -4.11
CA ASN A 70 -14.26 -18.02 -3.26
C ASN A 70 -13.47 -17.89 -1.95
N GLY A 71 -12.99 -16.68 -1.69
CA GLY A 71 -12.03 -16.36 -0.63
C GLY A 71 -11.37 -15.00 -0.85
N THR A 72 -10.56 -14.61 0.13
CA THR A 72 -9.75 -13.39 0.14
C THR A 72 -8.30 -13.78 0.43
N VAL A 73 -7.35 -13.15 -0.25
CA VAL A 73 -5.91 -13.32 0.01
C VAL A 73 -5.30 -11.96 0.30
N TYR A 74 -4.56 -11.85 1.39
CA TYR A 74 -3.88 -10.63 1.84
C TYR A 74 -2.43 -10.61 1.39
N GLY A 75 -1.90 -9.42 1.12
CA GLY A 75 -0.60 -9.25 0.51
C GLY A 75 -0.15 -7.80 0.39
N GLU A 76 0.94 -7.63 -0.34
CA GLU A 76 1.66 -6.37 -0.47
C GLU A 76 1.70 -5.95 -1.94
N VAL A 77 1.38 -4.69 -2.22
CA VAL A 77 1.44 -4.12 -3.57
C VAL A 77 2.71 -3.29 -3.72
N TYR A 78 3.48 -3.56 -4.78
CA TYR A 78 4.70 -2.84 -5.13
C TYR A 78 4.62 -2.28 -6.56
N GLU A 79 5.17 -1.09 -6.78
CA GLU A 79 5.52 -0.62 -8.12
C GLU A 79 6.84 -1.24 -8.56
N ILE A 80 6.88 -1.77 -9.79
CA ILE A 80 8.02 -2.52 -10.35
C ILE A 80 8.33 -2.12 -11.79
N SER A 81 9.57 -2.37 -12.24
CA SER A 81 9.98 -2.18 -13.64
C SER A 81 9.83 -3.48 -14.46
N PRO A 82 9.93 -3.42 -15.80
CA PRO A 82 9.93 -4.62 -16.65
C PRO A 82 11.04 -5.62 -16.30
N GLU A 83 12.18 -5.14 -15.82
CA GLU A 83 13.35 -5.94 -15.42
C GLU A 83 13.08 -6.69 -14.12
N THR A 84 12.50 -6.00 -13.13
CA THR A 84 12.01 -6.65 -11.90
C THR A 84 10.95 -7.71 -12.22
N LEU A 85 10.01 -7.41 -13.13
CA LEU A 85 8.97 -8.35 -13.52
C LEU A 85 9.54 -9.63 -14.17
N LYS A 86 10.50 -9.49 -15.11
CA LYS A 86 11.22 -10.63 -15.71
C LYS A 86 11.99 -11.46 -14.68
N THR A 87 12.54 -10.80 -13.66
CA THR A 87 13.25 -11.47 -12.56
C THR A 87 12.29 -12.32 -11.73
N ILE A 88 11.10 -11.79 -11.43
CA ILE A 88 10.06 -12.52 -10.69
C ILE A 88 9.47 -13.67 -11.52
N ASP A 89 9.27 -13.49 -12.84
CA ASP A 89 8.85 -14.58 -13.74
C ASP A 89 9.77 -15.80 -13.65
N TRP A 90 11.09 -15.57 -13.65
CA TRP A 90 12.08 -16.65 -13.52
C TRP A 90 12.02 -17.32 -12.14
N ILE A 91 11.88 -16.53 -11.08
CA ILE A 91 11.79 -16.98 -9.68
C ILE A 91 10.54 -17.84 -9.40
N GLU A 92 9.41 -17.47 -10.00
CA GLU A 92 8.13 -18.19 -9.89
C GLU A 92 7.95 -19.25 -11.00
N GLY A 93 8.98 -19.52 -11.80
CA GLY A 93 8.94 -20.56 -12.83
C GLY A 93 7.83 -20.35 -13.87
N HIS A 94 7.57 -19.09 -14.24
CA HIS A 94 6.51 -18.71 -15.17
C HIS A 94 6.83 -19.17 -16.62
N PRO A 95 5.87 -19.75 -17.38
CA PRO A 95 4.46 -20.01 -17.05
C PRO A 95 4.16 -21.40 -16.47
N THR A 96 5.17 -22.21 -16.19
CA THR A 96 5.01 -23.64 -15.87
C THR A 96 4.53 -23.88 -14.44
N LEU A 97 5.24 -23.36 -13.43
CA LEU A 97 4.90 -23.57 -12.02
C LEU A 97 3.81 -22.58 -11.56
N TYR A 98 3.97 -21.31 -11.93
CA TYR A 98 2.95 -20.28 -11.74
C TYR A 98 2.63 -19.55 -13.05
N LYS A 99 1.35 -19.24 -13.25
CA LYS A 99 0.87 -18.39 -14.34
C LYS A 99 0.65 -16.97 -13.84
N ARG A 100 1.40 -16.00 -14.37
CA ARG A 100 1.13 -14.59 -14.16
C ARG A 100 -0.25 -14.24 -14.73
N ILE A 101 -1.05 -13.55 -13.92
CA ILE A 101 -2.36 -13.00 -14.25
C ILE A 101 -2.44 -11.55 -13.77
N THR A 102 -3.44 -10.80 -14.24
CA THR A 102 -3.82 -9.51 -13.65
C THR A 102 -5.03 -9.67 -12.73
N VAL A 103 -5.08 -8.86 -11.68
CA VAL A 103 -6.15 -8.81 -10.67
C VAL A 103 -6.42 -7.37 -10.24
N THR A 104 -7.55 -7.16 -9.56
CA THR A 104 -7.83 -5.93 -8.81
C THR A 104 -7.39 -6.12 -7.37
N ALA A 105 -6.49 -5.27 -6.89
CA ALA A 105 -6.08 -5.21 -5.49
C ALA A 105 -6.85 -4.11 -4.76
N TYR A 106 -7.37 -4.42 -3.58
CA TYR A 106 -8.17 -3.53 -2.73
C TYR A 106 -7.40 -3.18 -1.45
N PHE A 107 -7.60 -1.98 -0.92
CA PHE A 107 -6.88 -1.47 0.24
C PHE A 107 -7.80 -1.15 1.44
N ASP A 108 -9.10 -1.39 1.28
CA ASP A 108 -10.15 -1.23 2.29
C ASP A 108 -11.36 -2.14 1.97
N GLU A 109 -12.20 -2.43 2.96
CA GLU A 109 -13.34 -3.34 2.84
C GLU A 109 -14.51 -2.77 2.00
N SER A 110 -14.65 -1.45 1.92
CA SER A 110 -15.66 -0.80 1.06
C SER A 110 -15.31 -0.88 -0.42
N GLN A 111 -14.06 -1.24 -0.73
CA GLN A 111 -13.50 -1.41 -2.08
C GLN A 111 -13.42 -0.10 -2.90
N GLU A 112 -13.56 1.05 -2.24
CA GLU A 112 -13.37 2.39 -2.84
C GLU A 112 -11.91 2.59 -3.27
N HIS A 113 -10.96 2.19 -2.43
CA HIS A 113 -9.54 2.27 -2.73
C HIS A 113 -9.06 0.96 -3.34
N LYS A 114 -8.89 0.99 -4.67
CA LYS A 114 -8.41 -0.15 -5.47
C LYS A 114 -7.36 0.26 -6.51
N LEU A 115 -6.59 -0.73 -6.96
CA LEU A 115 -5.80 -0.68 -8.20
C LEU A 115 -6.21 -1.86 -9.09
N GLU A 116 -6.43 -1.58 -10.36
CA GLU A 116 -6.73 -2.57 -11.40
C GLU A 116 -5.46 -2.90 -12.19
N ASN A 117 -5.49 -3.99 -12.97
CA ASN A 117 -4.35 -4.46 -13.77
C ASN A 117 -3.06 -4.74 -12.95
N VAL A 118 -3.21 -5.11 -11.67
CA VAL A 118 -2.08 -5.49 -10.82
C VAL A 118 -1.67 -6.93 -11.13
N TYR A 119 -0.39 -7.18 -11.42
CA TYR A 119 0.10 -8.53 -11.65
C TYR A 119 0.10 -9.37 -10.38
N THR A 120 -0.19 -10.66 -10.51
CA THR A 120 0.07 -11.66 -9.47
C THR A 120 0.29 -13.03 -10.11
N TYR A 121 0.72 -14.01 -9.32
CA TYR A 121 1.07 -15.35 -9.79
C TYR A 121 0.05 -16.37 -9.30
N LEU A 122 -0.70 -16.99 -10.20
CA LEU A 122 -1.63 -18.09 -9.93
C LEU A 122 -0.86 -19.42 -9.98
N TYR A 123 -1.08 -20.32 -9.02
CA TYR A 123 -0.43 -21.64 -9.07
C TYR A 123 -0.98 -22.46 -10.23
N ASN A 124 -0.10 -23.13 -10.98
CA ASN A 124 -0.41 -23.78 -12.26
C ASN A 124 -0.22 -25.31 -12.22
N GLN A 125 -0.34 -25.92 -11.04
CA GLN A 125 -0.25 -27.36 -10.80
C GLN A 125 -1.42 -27.82 -9.89
N PRO A 126 -1.72 -29.13 -9.77
CA PRO A 126 -2.78 -29.63 -8.91
C PRO A 126 -2.61 -29.23 -7.44
N ILE A 127 -3.72 -28.94 -6.75
CA ILE A 127 -3.73 -28.37 -5.39
C ILE A 127 -4.45 -29.23 -4.34
N GLU A 128 -4.91 -30.43 -4.75
CA GLU A 128 -5.78 -31.33 -3.96
C GLU A 128 -5.24 -31.72 -2.58
N ASN A 129 -3.91 -31.81 -2.44
CA ASN A 129 -3.24 -32.17 -1.18
C ASN A 129 -2.65 -30.96 -0.43
N ALA A 130 -2.88 -29.74 -0.91
CA ALA A 130 -2.32 -28.53 -0.30
C ALA A 130 -3.09 -28.11 0.95
N LYS A 131 -2.39 -27.65 1.98
CA LYS A 131 -3.03 -27.21 3.22
C LYS A 131 -3.60 -25.79 3.06
N PRO A 132 -4.92 -25.55 3.20
CA PRO A 132 -5.46 -24.20 3.11
C PRO A 132 -4.95 -23.31 4.25
N ILE A 133 -4.79 -22.02 3.98
CA ILE A 133 -4.56 -20.94 4.96
C ILE A 133 -5.89 -20.15 5.06
N PRO A 134 -6.77 -20.45 6.03
CA PRO A 134 -8.17 -20.01 5.98
C PRO A 134 -8.38 -18.49 6.10
N ASP A 135 -7.43 -17.77 6.71
CA ASP A 135 -7.47 -16.31 6.85
C ASP A 135 -6.77 -15.56 5.70
N GLY A 136 -6.23 -16.28 4.71
CA GLY A 136 -5.63 -15.68 3.52
C GLY A 136 -4.31 -14.93 3.76
N GLU A 137 -3.68 -15.04 4.93
CA GLU A 137 -2.55 -14.19 5.33
C GLU A 137 -1.27 -15.02 5.63
N TYR A 138 -0.47 -15.23 4.58
CA TYR A 138 0.74 -16.07 4.60
C TYR A 138 1.79 -15.66 5.66
N SER A 139 1.98 -14.35 5.88
CA SER A 139 2.97 -13.86 6.84
C SER A 139 2.55 -14.18 8.26
N LYS A 140 1.25 -14.08 8.59
CA LYS A 140 0.71 -14.56 9.87
C LYS A 140 0.92 -16.07 10.02
N ALA A 141 0.60 -16.86 9.00
CA ALA A 141 0.79 -18.32 9.02
C ALA A 141 2.26 -18.72 9.25
N LYS A 142 3.23 -18.02 8.63
CA LYS A 142 4.67 -18.25 8.81
C LYS A 142 5.33 -17.42 9.93
N LYS A 143 4.54 -16.71 10.76
CA LYS A 143 4.99 -15.82 11.87
C LYS A 143 5.95 -14.69 11.45
N LYS A 144 5.89 -14.27 10.18
CA LYS A 144 6.64 -13.17 9.57
C LYS A 144 5.94 -11.81 9.84
N PRO A 145 6.65 -10.68 9.74
CA PRO A 145 6.02 -9.36 9.88
C PRO A 145 5.01 -9.09 8.76
N ILE A 146 3.90 -8.42 9.10
CA ILE A 146 3.03 -7.74 8.14
C ILE A 146 3.43 -6.26 8.18
N ILE A 147 3.69 -5.65 7.03
CA ILE A 147 3.96 -4.22 6.89
C ILE A 147 2.77 -3.48 6.29
N LEU A 148 2.62 -2.20 6.63
CA LEU A 148 1.60 -1.31 6.10
C LEU A 148 2.12 0.13 6.06
N ASN A 149 1.43 0.98 5.32
CA ASN A 149 1.68 2.42 5.32
C ASN A 149 0.76 3.11 6.34
N TYR A 150 1.32 4.02 7.13
CA TYR A 150 0.64 4.85 8.11
C TYR A 150 0.87 6.33 7.79
N PHE A 151 -0.20 7.09 7.55
CA PHE A 151 -0.14 8.52 7.29
C PHE A 151 -0.41 9.32 8.56
N ALA A 152 0.58 10.08 9.01
CA ALA A 152 0.47 11.02 10.12
C ALA A 152 0.36 12.46 9.60
N TYR A 153 -0.66 13.19 10.05
CA TYR A 153 -0.91 14.60 9.73
C TYR A 153 -0.80 15.54 10.95
N GLY A 154 -0.43 14.99 12.11
CA GLY A 154 -0.37 15.70 13.39
C GLY A 154 0.87 15.32 14.17
N SER A 155 0.74 15.13 15.49
CA SER A 155 1.92 14.99 16.35
C SER A 155 2.84 13.79 16.04
N ASN A 156 2.30 12.73 15.42
CA ASN A 156 3.08 11.57 14.97
C ASN A 156 3.94 11.85 13.73
N MET A 157 3.87 13.04 13.13
CA MET A 157 4.86 13.51 12.16
C MET A 157 6.25 13.74 12.78
N SER A 158 6.35 13.83 14.12
CA SER A 158 7.62 13.97 14.83
C SER A 158 8.35 12.63 14.97
N PRO A 159 9.55 12.46 14.37
CA PRO A 159 10.34 11.23 14.52
C PRO A 159 10.72 10.95 15.97
N ARG A 160 10.94 12.00 16.77
CA ARG A 160 11.20 11.90 18.21
C ARG A 160 10.02 11.24 18.93
N ARG A 161 8.79 11.70 18.69
CA ARG A 161 7.58 11.15 19.31
C ARG A 161 7.33 9.69 18.92
N LEU A 162 7.58 9.34 17.66
CA LEU A 162 7.51 7.94 17.21
C LEU A 162 8.53 7.06 17.92
N LYS A 163 9.78 7.51 18.07
CA LYS A 163 10.83 6.79 18.80
C LYS A 163 10.47 6.62 20.29
N GLU A 164 9.94 7.65 20.94
CA GLU A 164 9.45 7.62 22.33
C GLU A 164 8.30 6.61 22.50
N ARG A 165 7.43 6.45 21.49
CA ARG A 165 6.36 5.42 21.43
C ARG A 165 6.87 4.02 20.99
N GLY A 166 8.18 3.81 20.91
CA GLY A 166 8.77 2.53 20.51
C GLY A 166 8.55 2.15 19.03
N ILE A 167 8.24 3.12 18.17
CA ILE A 167 8.04 2.94 16.74
C ILE A 167 9.35 3.23 15.99
N LYS A 168 9.69 2.34 15.06
CA LYS A 168 10.87 2.43 14.17
C LYS A 168 10.37 2.20 12.74
N PRO A 169 10.09 3.25 11.96
CA PRO A 169 9.67 3.12 10.57
C PRO A 169 10.73 2.42 9.72
N ILE A 170 10.27 1.56 8.81
CA ILE A 170 11.08 0.92 7.76
C ILE A 170 11.41 1.94 6.67
N LYS A 171 10.43 2.79 6.33
CA LYS A 171 10.56 3.86 5.34
C LYS A 171 9.77 5.09 5.81
N THR A 172 10.22 6.28 5.41
CA THR A 172 9.58 7.56 5.71
C THR A 172 9.53 8.39 4.42
N VAL A 173 8.35 8.92 4.07
CA VAL A 173 8.10 9.69 2.84
C VAL A 173 7.25 10.92 3.18
N LYS A 174 7.54 12.07 2.58
CA LYS A 174 6.66 13.26 2.66
C LYS A 174 5.47 13.06 1.72
N ALA A 175 4.25 13.19 2.22
CA ALA A 175 3.04 12.92 1.44
C ALA A 175 1.94 13.96 1.66
N THR A 176 1.02 14.05 0.70
CA THR A 176 -0.18 14.88 0.75
C THR A 176 -1.45 14.04 0.63
N LEU A 177 -2.41 14.29 1.51
CA LEU A 177 -3.78 13.81 1.42
C LEU A 177 -4.63 14.90 0.78
N ASN A 178 -5.19 14.64 -0.41
CA ASN A 178 -6.00 15.60 -1.17
C ASN A 178 -7.48 15.45 -0.82
N ASN A 179 -8.27 16.53 -0.94
CA ASN A 179 -9.69 16.63 -0.57
C ASN A 179 -9.97 16.51 0.93
N TYR A 180 -8.99 16.85 1.76
CA TYR A 180 -9.12 16.94 3.21
C TYR A 180 -8.50 18.23 3.71
N ARG A 181 -8.95 18.70 4.88
CA ARG A 181 -8.29 19.78 5.63
C ARG A 181 -7.96 19.35 7.05
N LEU A 182 -6.97 20.03 7.63
CA LEU A 182 -6.55 19.86 9.02
C LEU A 182 -7.42 20.72 9.93
N VAL A 183 -8.07 20.11 10.90
CA VAL A 183 -8.90 20.80 11.91
C VAL A 183 -8.45 20.42 13.32
N PHE A 184 -8.73 21.27 14.30
CA PHE A 184 -8.41 21.05 15.71
C PHE A 184 -9.70 20.90 16.52
N ASN A 185 -10.50 19.87 16.21
CA ASN A 185 -11.82 19.63 16.82
C ASN A 185 -11.90 18.34 17.67
N LYS A 186 -10.82 17.58 17.85
CA LYS A 186 -10.82 16.39 18.73
C LYS A 186 -10.56 16.82 20.18
N LYS A 187 -11.61 16.87 21.00
CA LYS A 187 -11.52 17.27 22.42
C LYS A 187 -10.44 16.45 23.16
N ALA A 188 -9.58 17.12 23.93
CA ALA A 188 -8.63 16.41 24.77
C ALA A 188 -9.31 15.68 25.93
N SER A 189 -8.74 14.54 26.34
CA SER A 189 -9.22 13.77 27.49
C SER A 189 -9.07 14.53 28.83
N ILE A 190 -8.18 15.53 28.87
CA ILE A 190 -7.93 16.41 30.03
C ILE A 190 -7.69 17.84 29.50
N GLY A 191 -8.33 18.84 30.11
CA GLY A 191 -8.13 20.27 29.82
C GLY A 191 -8.97 20.85 28.67
N LYS A 192 -8.67 22.10 28.28
CA LYS A 192 -9.37 22.84 27.20
C LYS A 192 -8.72 22.68 25.81
N HIS A 193 -7.73 21.81 25.68
CA HIS A 193 -7.01 21.62 24.41
C HIS A 193 -7.82 20.79 23.40
N CYS A 194 -7.57 21.03 22.12
CA CYS A 194 -8.08 20.20 21.04
C CYS A 194 -6.89 19.62 20.25
N TYR A 195 -7.00 18.35 19.88
CA TYR A 195 -6.03 17.64 19.05
C TYR A 195 -6.39 17.73 17.58
N ALA A 196 -5.39 17.54 16.73
CA ALA A 196 -5.52 17.51 15.28
C ALA A 196 -6.43 16.37 14.83
N ASN A 197 -7.26 16.65 13.83
CA ASN A 197 -8.12 15.73 13.12
C ASN A 197 -8.17 16.16 11.65
N ILE A 198 -8.69 15.30 10.77
CA ILE A 198 -8.96 15.63 9.37
C ILE A 198 -10.46 15.52 9.09
N GLU A 199 -10.96 16.42 8.26
CA GLU A 199 -12.33 16.36 7.71
C GLU A 199 -12.28 16.54 6.19
N GLU A 200 -13.27 15.99 5.50
CA GLU A 200 -13.37 16.07 4.04
C GLU A 200 -13.65 17.51 3.61
N ALA A 201 -12.85 17.99 2.66
CA ALA A 201 -12.86 19.34 2.15
C ALA A 201 -12.34 19.32 0.70
N PRO A 202 -13.22 19.18 -0.30
CA PRO A 202 -12.85 19.12 -1.71
C PRO A 202 -11.96 20.28 -2.14
N GLY A 203 -10.87 20.00 -2.85
CA GLY A 203 -9.89 21.00 -3.27
C GLY A 203 -8.84 21.41 -2.22
N GLU A 204 -9.07 21.15 -0.93
CA GLU A 204 -8.05 21.33 0.11
C GLU A 204 -7.06 20.15 0.16
N LYS A 205 -5.95 20.31 0.88
CA LYS A 205 -4.95 19.24 1.09
C LYS A 205 -4.29 19.32 2.46
N VAL A 206 -4.03 18.15 3.04
CA VAL A 206 -3.27 17.99 4.28
C VAL A 206 -1.87 17.47 3.96
N TYR A 207 -0.86 18.19 4.42
CA TYR A 207 0.53 17.72 4.39
C TYR A 207 0.80 16.80 5.59
N GLY A 208 1.52 15.71 5.36
CA GLY A 208 1.84 14.75 6.40
C GLY A 208 3.10 13.93 6.11
N THR A 209 3.40 13.05 7.05
CA THR A 209 4.47 12.07 6.92
C THR A 209 3.88 10.68 6.78
N LEU A 210 4.26 9.99 5.71
CA LEU A 210 3.94 8.60 5.45
C LEU A 210 5.05 7.71 6.00
N TYR A 211 4.69 6.78 6.88
CA TYR A 211 5.60 5.81 7.46
C TYR A 211 5.23 4.40 7.02
N THR A 212 6.19 3.64 6.50
CA THR A 212 6.02 2.18 6.40
C THR A 212 6.41 1.56 7.74
N ILE A 213 5.47 0.90 8.40
CA ILE A 213 5.62 0.28 9.72
C ILE A 213 5.03 -1.13 9.72
N THR A 214 5.40 -1.93 10.72
CA THR A 214 4.74 -3.23 10.95
C THR A 214 3.34 -3.06 11.55
N LEU A 215 2.45 -4.04 11.33
CA LEU A 215 1.14 -4.09 11.98
C LEU A 215 1.26 -4.01 13.52
N LYS A 216 2.23 -4.74 14.10
CA LYS A 216 2.57 -4.69 15.54
C LYS A 216 3.01 -3.31 16.04
N GLN A 217 3.47 -2.42 15.16
CA GLN A 217 3.78 -1.03 15.51
C GLN A 217 2.53 -0.14 15.40
N LEU A 218 1.63 -0.40 14.46
CA LEU A 218 0.34 0.29 14.39
C LEU A 218 -0.56 -0.09 15.60
N GLU A 219 -0.55 -1.34 16.04
CA GLU A 219 -1.20 -1.81 17.28
C GLU A 219 -0.68 -1.08 18.54
N LYS A 220 0.60 -0.71 18.58
CA LYS A 220 1.13 0.14 19.67
C LYS A 220 0.64 1.59 19.58
N LEU A 221 0.44 2.11 18.36
CA LEU A 221 -0.12 3.45 18.18
C LEU A 221 -1.59 3.52 18.61
N ASP A 222 -2.38 2.46 18.43
CA ASP A 222 -3.78 2.40 18.88
C ASP A 222 -3.93 2.73 20.37
N GLY A 223 -3.08 2.15 21.22
CA GLY A 223 -3.07 2.41 22.67
C GLY A 223 -2.73 3.87 23.02
N HIS A 224 -1.98 4.57 22.17
CA HIS A 224 -1.66 5.98 22.34
C HIS A 224 -2.71 6.94 21.76
N GLU A 225 -3.40 6.55 20.68
CA GLU A 225 -4.49 7.34 20.10
C GLU A 225 -5.83 7.11 20.82
N GLY A 226 -5.94 6.00 21.57
CA GLY A 226 -7.16 5.60 22.26
C GLY A 226 -8.18 4.93 21.34
N TYR A 227 -7.70 4.20 20.33
CA TYR A 227 -8.54 3.46 19.38
C TYR A 227 -9.30 2.32 20.08
N PRO A 228 -10.57 2.03 19.71
CA PRO A 228 -11.40 2.74 18.71
C PRO A 228 -12.16 3.96 19.26
N ASN A 229 -12.11 4.19 20.57
CA ASN A 229 -13.03 5.10 21.27
C ASN A 229 -12.76 6.60 21.02
N HIS A 230 -11.49 6.98 20.86
CA HIS A 230 -11.06 8.36 20.69
C HIS A 230 -10.68 8.71 19.24
N TYR A 231 -10.17 7.73 18.49
CA TYR A 231 -9.95 7.79 17.05
C TYR A 231 -10.30 6.43 16.43
N THR A 232 -10.96 6.43 15.28
CA THR A 232 -11.07 5.26 14.39
C THR A 232 -9.89 5.23 13.41
N ARG A 233 -9.71 4.11 12.71
CA ARG A 233 -8.79 4.00 11.58
C ARG A 233 -9.57 4.12 10.26
N LYS A 234 -9.03 4.83 9.27
CA LYS A 234 -9.53 4.90 7.89
C LYS A 234 -8.36 4.65 6.92
N THR A 235 -8.56 3.85 5.88
CA THR A 235 -7.63 3.82 4.74
C THR A 235 -7.81 5.11 3.93
N VAL A 236 -6.72 5.76 3.56
CA VAL A 236 -6.71 6.96 2.70
C VAL A 236 -5.70 6.82 1.56
N LYS A 237 -6.02 7.41 0.42
CA LYS A 237 -5.10 7.57 -0.72
C LYS A 237 -4.29 8.86 -0.59
N VAL A 238 -2.99 8.74 -0.36
CA VAL A 238 -2.04 9.87 -0.28
C VAL A 238 -1.06 9.83 -1.44
N HIS A 239 -0.44 10.97 -1.75
CA HIS A 239 0.50 11.11 -2.87
C HIS A 239 1.85 11.60 -2.36
N ASP A 240 2.95 11.08 -2.91
CA ASP A 240 4.29 11.63 -2.63
C ASP A 240 4.57 12.92 -3.42
N GLN A 241 5.79 13.44 -3.28
CA GLN A 241 6.24 14.64 -4.00
C GLN A 241 6.27 14.46 -5.53
N LYS A 242 6.26 13.22 -6.06
CA LYS A 242 6.17 12.90 -7.49
C LYS A 242 4.73 12.57 -7.92
N GLN A 243 3.74 12.84 -7.07
CA GLN A 243 2.32 12.48 -7.25
C GLN A 243 2.07 10.96 -7.37
N LYS A 244 3.00 10.10 -6.93
CA LYS A 244 2.77 8.66 -6.92
C LYS A 244 1.84 8.27 -5.77
N PRO A 245 0.78 7.47 -6.02
CA PRO A 245 -0.22 7.16 -5.00
C PRO A 245 0.27 6.07 -4.04
N TYR A 246 -0.13 6.20 -2.78
CA TYR A 246 0.04 5.22 -1.71
C TYR A 246 -1.31 5.05 -0.99
N PHE A 247 -1.58 3.84 -0.52
CA PHE A 247 -2.73 3.56 0.33
C PHE A 247 -2.26 3.31 1.75
N ALA A 248 -2.80 4.06 2.69
CA ALA A 248 -2.28 4.14 4.06
C ALA A 248 -3.40 4.18 5.09
N GLN A 249 -3.17 3.55 6.23
CA GLN A 249 -3.99 3.76 7.42
C GLN A 249 -3.74 5.17 7.96
N THR A 250 -4.79 5.84 8.40
CA THR A 250 -4.69 7.07 9.22
C THR A 250 -5.74 7.03 10.32
N TYR A 251 -5.65 7.95 11.29
CA TYR A 251 -6.61 8.06 12.38
C TYR A 251 -7.60 9.20 12.11
N THR A 252 -8.87 9.03 12.42
CA THR A 252 -9.94 10.04 12.31
C THR A 252 -10.75 10.10 13.60
N ALA A 253 -11.09 11.28 14.11
CA ALA A 253 -11.70 11.41 15.43
C ALA A 253 -13.07 10.71 15.47
N THR A 254 -13.27 9.81 16.43
CA THR A 254 -14.52 9.03 16.54
C THR A 254 -15.73 9.92 16.89
N HIS A 255 -15.49 10.95 17.69
CA HIS A 255 -16.48 11.94 18.12
C HIS A 255 -15.86 13.34 18.05
N PRO A 256 -15.82 13.98 16.86
CA PRO A 256 -15.34 15.35 16.73
C PRO A 256 -16.31 16.31 17.44
N LEU A 257 -15.79 17.41 17.98
CA LEU A 257 -16.66 18.52 18.41
C LEU A 257 -17.34 19.12 17.18
N GLU A 258 -18.67 19.19 17.23
CA GLU A 258 -19.46 19.90 16.22
C GLU A 258 -19.01 21.37 16.14
N LYS A 259 -19.07 21.92 14.93
CA LYS A 259 -18.86 23.36 14.75
C LYS A 259 -19.99 24.07 15.47
N LYS A 260 -19.66 24.97 16.39
CA LYS A 260 -20.60 26.04 16.72
C LYS A 260 -20.81 26.84 15.45
N GLU A 261 -21.99 26.71 14.85
CA GLU A 261 -22.44 27.67 13.86
C GLU A 261 -22.43 29.04 14.54
N ASN A 262 -21.71 29.98 13.95
CA ASN A 262 -21.82 31.37 14.37
C ASN A 262 -23.22 31.82 13.96
N GLN A 263 -24.14 31.84 14.93
CA GLN A 263 -25.35 32.66 14.81
C GLN A 263 -24.87 34.09 14.55
N GLN A 264 -24.98 34.52 13.28
CA GLN A 264 -24.89 35.93 12.95
C GLN A 264 -26.10 36.58 13.60
N ASN A 265 -25.85 37.26 14.71
CA ASN A 265 -26.86 38.10 15.36
C ASN A 265 -27.26 39.21 14.37
N SER A 266 -28.36 38.98 13.66
CA SER A 266 -29.10 40.06 13.01
C SER A 266 -29.55 41.03 14.09
N THR A 267 -29.07 42.27 14.00
CA THR A 267 -29.51 43.42 14.80
C THR A 267 -30.01 44.49 13.84
#